data_AF-A0A940U759-F1
#
_entry.id   AF-A0A940U759-F1
#
_cell.length_a   1.000
_cell.length_b   1.000
_cell.length_c   1.000
_cell.angle_alpha   90.00
_cell.angle_beta   90.00
_cell.angle_gamma   90.00
#
_symmetry.space_group_name_H-M   'P 1'
#
loop_
_entity.id
_entity.type
_entity.pdbx_description
1 polymer ?
#
loop_
_entity_poly.entity_id
_entity_poly.type
_entity_poly.pdbx_seq_one_letter_code
_entity_poly.pdbx_strand_id
1 'polypeptide(L)'
;MSGFRFRVEKTFSIPGRGVVVSGKVEEGKVAVEQVVGFLEATGQWRNAVVKAIEVEHRLVEEAEAGQQASLLLNGVKKKQIALGMVFLDPPQGPVSRESYQPDPASEPAVRAPLPAAPKIPPPTQGPSDRPIQPASGSWRLAILLLAGILVILFLLFFQEKLDPMKRRVEIHSDRVGTMAQFSPSEKGFAWR
;
A
#
# COMPACT_ATOMS: atom_id res chain seq x y z
N MET A 1 -8.34 16.11 39.31
CA MET A 1 -9.05 16.23 38.01
C MET A 1 -8.46 15.16 37.11
N SER A 2 -9.26 14.21 36.63
CA SER A 2 -8.79 13.16 35.72
C SER A 2 -8.35 13.81 34.39
N GLY A 3 -7.17 13.43 33.90
CA GLY A 3 -6.66 13.92 32.62
C GLY A 3 -7.43 13.34 31.44
N PHE A 4 -7.30 13.96 30.27
CA PHE A 4 -7.84 13.44 29.02
C PHE A 4 -7.08 12.18 28.58
N ARG A 5 -7.82 11.14 28.19
CA ARG A 5 -7.28 9.91 27.61
C ARG A 5 -8.16 9.42 26.46
N PHE A 6 -7.57 9.24 25.29
CA PHE A 6 -8.24 8.70 24.12
C PHE A 6 -7.46 7.55 23.50
N ARG A 7 -8.04 6.35 23.48
CA ARG A 7 -7.41 5.15 22.93
C ARG A 7 -7.69 5.02 21.45
N VAL A 8 -6.64 4.90 20.65
CA VAL A 8 -6.73 4.74 19.19
C VAL A 8 -7.08 3.31 18.81
N GLU A 9 -8.15 3.14 18.03
CA GLU A 9 -8.61 1.86 17.50
C GLU A 9 -8.48 1.77 15.99
N LYS A 10 -8.55 2.90 15.29
CA LYS A 10 -8.39 2.97 13.84
C LYS A 10 -7.83 4.32 13.40
N THR A 11 -7.11 4.32 12.27
CA THR A 11 -6.55 5.56 11.72
C THR A 11 -6.69 5.61 10.20
N PHE A 12 -7.12 6.76 9.69
CA PHE A 12 -7.27 7.05 8.27
C PHE A 12 -6.59 8.37 7.93
N SER A 13 -6.13 8.52 6.69
CA SER A 13 -5.61 9.80 6.20
C SER A 13 -6.57 10.31 5.14
N ILE A 14 -6.99 11.57 5.27
CA ILE A 14 -7.77 12.26 4.25
C ILE A 14 -6.81 13.24 3.55
N PRO A 15 -6.50 13.03 2.25
CA PRO A 15 -5.64 13.94 1.49
C PRO A 15 -6.11 15.38 1.62
N GLY A 16 -5.19 16.29 1.97
CA GLY A 16 -5.47 17.73 2.11
C GLY A 16 -6.30 18.15 3.33
N ARG A 17 -6.85 17.22 4.14
CA ARG A 17 -7.59 17.57 5.38
C ARG A 17 -6.85 17.20 6.65
N GLY A 18 -6.12 16.09 6.66
CA GLY A 18 -5.38 15.61 7.83
C GLY A 18 -5.56 14.13 8.09
N VAL A 19 -5.41 13.75 9.35
CA VAL A 19 -5.49 12.35 9.81
C VAL A 19 -6.70 12.19 10.70
N VAL A 20 -7.57 11.24 10.41
CA VAL A 20 -8.71 10.89 11.25
C VAL A 20 -8.33 9.71 12.13
N VAL A 21 -8.56 9.85 13.43
CA VAL A 21 -8.30 8.81 14.42
C VAL A 21 -9.62 8.45 15.09
N SER A 22 -10.02 7.18 14.99
CA SER A 22 -11.23 6.67 15.66
C SER A 22 -10.83 5.86 16.88
N GLY A 23 -11.63 5.98 17.93
CA GLY A 23 -11.34 5.37 19.21
C GLY A 23 -12.33 5.75 20.29
N LYS A 24 -11.97 5.46 21.54
CA LYS A 24 -12.80 5.72 22.70
C LYS A 24 -12.15 6.76 23.61
N VAL A 25 -12.93 7.74 24.05
CA VAL A 25 -12.52 8.60 25.16
C VAL A 25 -12.63 7.76 26.43
N GLU A 26 -11.49 7.41 27.02
CA GLU A 26 -11.45 6.60 28.24
C GLU A 26 -11.62 7.47 29.48
N GLU A 27 -11.00 8.65 29.48
CA GLU A 27 -10.99 9.58 30.61
C GLU A 27 -11.08 11.03 30.11
N GLY A 28 -11.69 11.90 30.92
CA GLY A 28 -11.78 13.34 30.63
C GLY A 28 -12.68 13.67 29.44
N LYS A 29 -12.34 14.76 28.75
CA LYS A 29 -13.05 15.25 27.55
C LYS A 29 -12.09 15.90 26.57
N VAL A 30 -12.50 15.99 25.31
CA VAL A 30 -11.76 16.68 24.24
C VAL A 30 -12.70 17.59 23.46
N ALA A 31 -12.25 18.81 23.16
CA ALA A 31 -12.98 19.79 22.38
C ALA A 31 -12.32 20.08 21.03
N VAL A 32 -13.09 20.61 20.08
CA VAL A 32 -12.55 21.17 18.83
C VAL A 32 -11.58 22.31 19.16
N GLU A 33 -10.53 22.47 18.34
CA GLU A 33 -9.37 23.34 18.55
C GLU A 33 -8.47 23.01 19.75
N GLN A 34 -8.79 21.98 20.54
CA GLN A 34 -7.89 21.52 21.61
C GLN A 34 -6.60 20.93 21.02
N VAL A 35 -5.48 21.24 21.68
CA VAL A 35 -4.20 20.56 21.43
C VAL A 35 -4.18 19.29 22.27
N VAL A 36 -3.94 18.18 21.59
CA VAL A 36 -3.72 16.87 22.20
C VAL A 36 -2.32 16.40 21.84
N GLY A 37 -1.78 15.43 22.55
CA GLY A 37 -0.61 14.76 22.01
C GLY A 37 -0.39 13.35 22.49
N PHE A 38 0.70 12.79 22.02
CA PHE A 38 0.99 11.36 22.07
C PHE A 38 2.50 11.14 22.00
N LEU A 39 2.91 9.95 22.42
CA LEU A 39 4.28 9.48 22.30
C LEU A 39 4.49 8.75 20.98
N GLU A 40 5.46 9.18 20.18
CA GLU A 40 5.93 8.39 19.05
C GLU A 40 6.69 7.14 19.52
N ALA A 41 6.90 6.18 18.61
CA ALA A 41 7.70 4.98 18.88
C ALA A 41 9.15 5.27 19.34
N THR A 42 9.67 6.46 19.02
CA THR A 42 10.98 6.94 19.46
C THR A 42 10.99 7.50 20.89
N GLY A 43 9.82 7.57 21.54
CA GLY A 43 9.64 8.19 22.86
C GLY A 43 9.58 9.72 22.83
N GLN A 44 9.59 10.34 21.65
CA GLN A 44 9.40 11.78 21.51
C GLN A 44 7.92 12.16 21.59
N TRP A 45 7.64 13.23 22.33
CA TRP A 45 6.30 13.82 22.39
C TRP A 45 5.96 14.54 21.08
N ARG A 46 4.73 14.36 20.62
CA ARG A 46 4.15 15.08 19.48
C ARG A 46 2.79 15.62 19.84
N ASN A 47 2.49 16.78 19.27
CA ASN A 47 1.21 17.44 19.44
C ASN A 47 0.44 17.42 18.13
N ALA A 48 -0.89 17.39 18.24
CA ALA A 48 -1.83 17.53 17.15
C ALA A 48 -2.96 18.48 17.59
N VAL A 49 -3.55 19.18 16.62
CA VAL A 49 -4.73 20.01 16.87
C VAL A 49 -5.97 19.28 16.42
N VAL A 50 -6.97 19.17 17.29
CA VAL A 50 -8.27 18.60 16.95
C VAL A 50 -9.06 19.62 16.13
N LYS A 51 -9.44 19.27 14.90
CA LYS A 51 -10.15 20.16 13.96
C LYS A 51 -11.64 19.87 13.85
N ALA A 52 -12.03 18.62 14.08
CA ALA A 52 -13.42 18.20 14.12
C ALA A 52 -13.54 16.94 14.96
N ILE A 53 -14.69 16.78 15.60
CA ILE A 53 -15.03 15.62 16.42
C ILE A 53 -16.34 15.04 15.88
N GLU A 54 -16.37 13.74 15.66
CA GLU A 54 -17.58 12.99 15.30
C GLU A 54 -17.86 11.93 16.36
N VAL A 55 -19.07 11.95 16.93
CA VAL A 55 -19.59 10.93 17.86
C VAL A 55 -20.84 10.34 17.23
N GLU A 56 -20.87 9.02 17.04
CA GLU A 56 -22.02 8.31 16.46
C GLU A 56 -22.57 8.95 15.15
N HIS A 57 -21.69 9.31 14.22
CA HIS A 57 -22.06 9.93 12.93
C HIS A 57 -22.62 11.35 13.02
N ARG A 58 -22.41 12.04 14.15
CA ARG A 58 -22.76 13.45 14.33
C ARG A 58 -21.52 14.27 14.63
N LEU A 59 -21.39 15.42 13.97
CA LEU A 59 -20.38 16.41 14.35
C LEU A 59 -20.77 17.06 15.67
N VAL A 60 -19.81 17.14 16.59
CA VAL A 60 -19.98 17.70 17.93
C VAL A 60 -18.81 18.62 18.26
N GLU A 61 -19.03 19.55 19.19
CA GLU A 61 -17.99 20.47 19.66
C GLU A 61 -17.06 19.82 20.70
N GLU A 62 -17.54 18.82 21.43
CA GLU A 62 -16.77 18.06 22.42
C GLU A 62 -17.19 16.58 22.49
N ALA A 63 -16.27 15.73 22.95
CA ALA A 63 -16.53 14.34 23.29
C ALA A 63 -16.03 14.03 24.71
N GLU A 64 -16.79 13.20 25.43
CA GLU A 64 -16.59 12.88 26.84
C GLU A 64 -16.28 11.39 27.07
N ALA A 65 -15.69 11.09 28.23
CA ALA A 65 -15.39 9.74 28.65
C ALA A 65 -16.57 8.77 28.47
N GLY A 66 -16.27 7.60 27.91
CA GLY A 66 -17.25 6.56 27.56
C GLY A 66 -17.71 6.60 26.11
N GLN A 67 -17.53 7.72 25.39
CA GLN A 67 -18.00 7.86 24.02
C GLN A 67 -17.02 7.29 22.99
N GLN A 68 -17.59 6.69 21.94
CA GLN A 68 -16.86 6.36 20.72
C GLN A 68 -16.79 7.60 19.83
N ALA A 69 -15.58 8.08 19.54
CA ALA A 69 -15.37 9.31 18.79
C ALA A 69 -14.35 9.13 17.66
N SER A 70 -14.47 9.96 16.63
CA SER A 70 -13.47 10.15 15.59
C SER A 70 -12.97 11.59 15.61
N LEU A 71 -11.65 11.75 15.70
CA LEU A 71 -10.98 13.04 15.80
C LEU A 71 -10.27 13.31 14.46
N LEU A 72 -10.60 14.41 13.79
CA LEU A 72 -9.80 14.92 12.68
C LEU A 72 -8.63 15.73 13.25
N LEU A 73 -7.42 15.30 12.97
CA LEU A 73 -6.19 15.89 13.48
C LEU A 73 -5.41 16.61 12.38
N ASN A 74 -4.88 17.78 12.74
CA ASN A 74 -3.94 18.52 11.91
C ASN A 74 -2.54 18.52 12.54
N GLY A 75 -1.51 18.65 11.69
CA GLY A 75 -0.10 18.73 12.11
C GLY A 75 0.60 17.38 12.26
N VAL A 76 -0.08 16.27 11.94
CA VAL A 76 0.46 14.90 12.10
C VAL A 76 0.25 14.04 10.86
N LYS A 77 1.12 13.05 10.69
CA LYS A 77 1.08 12.06 9.61
C LYS A 77 0.57 10.74 10.16
N LYS A 78 -0.23 10.02 9.36
CA LYS A 78 -0.76 8.69 9.73
C LYS A 78 0.32 7.73 10.24
N LYS A 79 1.52 7.75 9.65
CA LYS A 79 2.66 6.88 10.04
C LYS A 79 3.18 7.10 11.46
N GLN A 80 2.84 8.22 12.10
CA GLN A 80 3.24 8.54 13.47
C GLN A 80 2.27 7.97 14.51
N ILE A 81 1.10 7.50 14.06
CA ILE A 81 0.02 7.03 14.93
C ILE A 81 -0.12 5.51 14.73
N ALA A 82 -0.07 4.78 15.85
CA ALA A 82 -0.25 3.34 15.89
C ALA A 82 -1.58 2.96 16.54
N LEU A 83 -2.11 1.79 16.20
CA LEU A 83 -3.26 1.22 16.89
C LEU A 83 -2.90 0.90 18.34
N GLY A 84 -3.83 1.14 19.27
CA GLY A 84 -3.61 1.01 20.71
C GLY A 84 -2.82 2.17 21.33
N MET A 85 -2.33 3.13 20.54
CA MET A 85 -1.74 4.36 21.06
C MET A 85 -2.77 5.16 21.86
N VAL A 86 -2.28 5.94 22.83
CA VAL A 86 -3.12 6.76 23.69
C VAL A 86 -2.77 8.22 23.49
N PHE A 87 -3.81 9.03 23.26
CA PHE A 87 -3.74 10.48 23.19
C PHE A 87 -4.06 11.05 24.56
N LEU A 88 -3.29 12.05 24.97
CA LEU A 88 -3.32 12.66 26.28
C LEU A 88 -3.34 14.18 26.17
N ASP A 89 -3.64 14.84 27.28
CA ASP A 89 -3.30 16.25 27.46
C ASP A 89 -1.80 16.45 27.20
N PRO A 90 -1.40 17.53 26.50
CA PRO A 90 0.00 17.81 26.26
C PRO A 90 0.73 18.03 27.60
N PRO A 91 1.98 17.58 27.72
CA PRO A 91 2.73 17.72 28.96
C PRO A 91 2.98 19.20 29.22
N GLN A 92 2.68 19.63 30.45
CA GLN A 92 3.10 20.94 30.93
C GLN A 92 4.58 20.87 31.30
N GLY A 93 5.47 21.07 30.32
CA GLY A 93 6.93 21.02 30.53
C GLY A 93 7.53 19.60 30.51
N PRO A 94 8.85 19.45 30.73
CA PRO A 94 9.54 18.17 30.60
C PRO A 94 9.02 17.16 31.61
N VAL A 95 8.32 16.13 31.13
CA VAL A 95 7.95 14.95 31.92
C VAL A 95 9.23 14.21 32.27
N SER A 96 9.70 14.43 33.49
CA SER A 96 10.88 13.76 34.04
C SER A 96 10.50 12.32 34.35
N ARG A 97 11.33 11.34 33.98
CA ARG A 97 11.07 9.92 34.31
C ARG A 97 10.85 9.68 35.81
N GLU A 98 11.44 10.53 36.65
CA GLU A 98 11.22 10.59 38.10
C GLU A 98 9.77 10.76 38.58
N SER A 99 8.87 11.35 37.78
CA SER A 99 7.48 11.57 38.22
C SER A 99 6.52 10.44 37.85
N TYR A 100 7.00 9.38 37.19
CA TYR A 100 6.19 8.18 36.95
C TYR A 100 6.15 7.32 38.22
N GLN A 101 5.12 7.52 39.04
CA GLN A 101 4.79 6.59 40.11
C GLN A 101 3.84 5.53 39.52
N PRO A 102 4.28 4.28 39.30
CA PRO A 102 3.35 3.23 38.89
C PRO A 102 2.28 3.06 39.97
N ASP A 103 1.02 2.95 39.54
CA ASP A 103 -0.10 2.63 40.42
C ASP A 103 0.21 1.31 41.14
N PRO A 104 0.13 1.23 42.48
CA PRO A 104 0.38 0.00 43.23
C PRO A 104 -0.56 -1.15 42.83
N ALA A 105 -1.71 -0.88 42.21
CA ALA A 105 -2.58 -1.90 41.64
C ALA A 105 -2.12 -2.45 40.28
N SER A 106 -1.18 -1.76 39.63
CA SER A 106 -0.54 -2.15 38.35
C SER A 106 0.77 -2.90 38.54
N GLU A 107 1.26 -3.00 39.79
CA GLU A 107 2.39 -3.85 40.12
C GLU A 107 1.95 -5.31 39.94
N PRO A 108 2.50 -6.06 38.96
CA PRO A 108 2.16 -7.47 38.82
C PRO A 108 2.59 -8.14 40.12
N ALA A 109 1.60 -8.53 40.92
CA ALA A 109 1.75 -9.21 42.21
C ALA A 109 3.03 -10.04 42.20
N VAL A 110 3.99 -9.62 43.02
CA VAL A 110 5.33 -10.20 43.24
C VAL A 110 5.39 -11.57 42.58
N ARG A 111 5.91 -11.63 41.35
CA ARG A 111 6.07 -12.91 40.66
C ARG A 111 6.82 -13.80 41.64
N ALA A 112 6.18 -14.90 42.06
CA ALA A 112 6.89 -16.00 42.70
C ALA A 112 8.19 -16.23 41.91
N PRO A 113 9.32 -16.57 42.56
CA PRO A 113 10.57 -16.85 41.86
C PRO A 113 10.24 -17.69 40.64
N LEU A 114 10.51 -17.15 39.45
CA LEU A 114 10.25 -17.87 38.20
C LEU A 114 10.82 -19.28 38.39
N PRO A 115 10.02 -20.35 38.22
CA PRO A 115 10.57 -21.69 38.33
C PRO A 115 11.76 -21.75 37.40
N ALA A 116 12.87 -22.35 37.88
CA ALA A 116 14.08 -22.48 37.10
C ALA A 116 13.69 -22.94 35.70
N ALA A 117 14.05 -22.13 34.69
CA ALA A 117 13.66 -22.40 33.31
C ALA A 117 13.96 -23.88 33.01
N PRO A 118 12.98 -24.67 32.52
CA PRO A 118 13.25 -26.06 32.20
C PRO A 118 14.44 -26.08 31.24
N LYS A 119 15.42 -26.94 31.51
CA LYS A 119 16.57 -27.12 30.61
C LYS A 119 15.99 -27.44 29.24
N ILE A 120 16.08 -26.48 28.33
CA ILE A 120 15.65 -26.66 26.95
C ILE A 120 16.51 -27.81 26.43
N PRO A 121 15.94 -28.98 26.08
CA PRO A 121 16.73 -30.01 25.44
C PRO A 121 17.36 -29.39 24.20
N PRO A 122 18.61 -29.75 23.84
CA PRO A 122 19.20 -29.29 22.59
C PRO A 122 18.17 -29.54 21.48
N PRO A 123 17.99 -28.60 20.54
CA PRO A 123 16.99 -28.75 19.50
C PRO A 123 17.18 -30.11 18.86
N THR A 124 16.21 -31.01 19.06
CA THR A 124 16.14 -32.23 18.27
C THR A 124 16.19 -31.74 16.84
N GLN A 125 17.19 -32.16 16.08
CA GLN A 125 17.28 -31.86 14.66
C GLN A 125 16.04 -32.46 13.99
N GLY A 126 14.94 -31.72 14.02
CA GLY A 126 13.78 -31.98 13.19
C GLY A 126 14.21 -31.82 11.73
N PRO A 127 13.44 -32.33 10.76
CA PRO A 127 13.82 -32.48 9.35
C PRO A 127 13.92 -31.14 8.59
N SER A 128 14.68 -30.19 9.14
CA SER A 128 14.97 -28.85 8.66
C SER A 128 16.24 -28.78 7.80
N ASP A 129 16.97 -29.88 7.68
CA ASP A 129 18.05 -30.07 6.68
C ASP A 129 17.53 -30.43 5.28
N ARG A 130 16.21 -30.35 5.05
CA ARG A 130 15.72 -30.40 3.68
C ARG A 130 16.13 -29.09 3.01
N PRO A 131 16.93 -29.11 1.93
CA PRO A 131 17.20 -27.88 1.18
C PRO A 131 15.85 -27.27 0.82
N ILE A 132 15.68 -25.99 1.14
CA ILE A 132 14.51 -25.21 0.73
C ILE A 132 14.47 -25.32 -0.79
N GLN A 133 13.62 -26.20 -1.33
CA GLN A 133 13.38 -26.24 -2.76
C GLN A 133 12.82 -24.86 -3.13
N PRO A 134 13.48 -24.09 -4.02
CA PRO A 134 12.90 -22.84 -4.48
C PRO A 134 11.53 -23.18 -5.06
N ALA A 135 10.49 -22.46 -4.60
CA ALA A 135 9.16 -22.55 -5.15
C ALA A 135 9.29 -22.60 -6.69
N SER A 136 8.75 -23.67 -7.27
CA SER A 136 8.90 -24.01 -8.68
C SER A 136 8.75 -22.77 -9.57
N GLY A 137 9.68 -22.60 -10.51
CA GLY A 137 9.84 -21.42 -11.37
C GLY A 137 8.67 -21.12 -12.34
N SER A 138 7.46 -21.58 -12.02
CA SER A 138 6.25 -21.48 -12.84
C SER A 138 5.85 -20.04 -13.12
N TRP A 139 6.06 -19.12 -12.18
CA TRP A 139 5.70 -17.71 -12.37
C TRP A 139 6.67 -16.97 -13.31
N ARG A 140 7.94 -17.41 -13.40
CA ARG A 140 8.93 -16.84 -14.31
C ARG A 140 8.62 -17.21 -15.77
N LEU A 141 8.20 -18.45 -16.00
CA LEU A 141 7.73 -18.91 -17.32
C LEU A 141 6.44 -18.19 -17.73
N ALA A 142 5.52 -17.97 -16.80
CA ALA A 142 4.30 -17.20 -17.07
C ALA A 142 4.62 -15.76 -17.51
N ILE A 143 5.57 -15.09 -16.84
CA ILE A 143 6.02 -13.73 -17.23
C ILE A 143 6.66 -13.72 -18.61
N LEU A 144 7.55 -14.68 -18.92
CA LEU A 144 8.21 -14.74 -20.23
C LEU A 144 7.22 -15.03 -21.36
N LEU A 145 6.23 -15.89 -21.14
CA LEU A 145 5.15 -16.14 -22.10
C LEU A 145 4.29 -14.90 -22.33
N LEU A 146 3.89 -14.20 -21.26
CA LEU A 146 3.08 -12.98 -21.36
C LEU A 146 3.83 -11.88 -22.10
N ALA A 147 5.11 -11.68 -21.78
CA ALA A 147 5.97 -10.72 -22.47
C ALA A 147 6.16 -11.08 -23.96
N GLY A 148 6.38 -12.36 -24.28
CA GLY A 148 6.49 -12.84 -25.65
C GLY A 148 5.21 -12.63 -26.46
N ILE A 149 4.04 -12.94 -25.88
CA ILE A 149 2.73 -12.70 -26.51
C ILE A 149 2.53 -11.20 -26.77
N LEU A 150 2.90 -10.34 -25.81
CA LEU A 150 2.80 -8.88 -25.97
C LEU A 150 3.69 -8.36 -27.12
N VAL A 151 4.91 -8.89 -27.27
CA VAL A 151 5.81 -8.53 -28.38
C VAL A 151 5.25 -9.02 -29.72
N ILE A 152 4.69 -10.24 -29.78
CA ILE A 152 4.07 -10.76 -31.01
C ILE A 152 2.84 -9.94 -31.38
N LEU A 153 1.96 -9.62 -30.43
CA LEU A 153 0.80 -8.78 -30.66
C LEU A 153 1.21 -7.36 -31.09
N PHE A 154 2.25 -6.81 -30.49
CA PHE A 154 2.80 -5.52 -30.89
C PHE A 154 3.35 -5.56 -32.31
N LEU A 155 4.10 -6.60 -32.68
CA LEU A 155 4.61 -6.76 -34.04
C LEU A 155 3.47 -6.97 -35.04
N LEU A 156 2.47 -7.81 -34.74
CA LEU A 156 1.31 -8.00 -35.62
C LEU A 156 0.52 -6.69 -35.83
N PHE A 157 0.28 -5.94 -34.75
CA PHE A 157 -0.37 -4.64 -34.82
C PHE A 157 0.45 -3.61 -35.62
N PHE A 158 1.78 -3.70 -35.60
CA PHE A 158 2.66 -2.83 -36.38
C PHE A 158 2.84 -3.30 -37.84
N GLN A 159 2.77 -4.60 -38.14
CA GLN A 159 2.76 -5.14 -39.50
C GLN A 159 1.53 -4.67 -40.28
N GLU A 160 0.39 -4.56 -39.61
CA GLU A 160 -0.84 -4.02 -40.22
C GLU A 160 -0.67 -2.57 -40.69
N LYS A 161 0.25 -1.81 -40.08
CA LYS A 161 0.61 -0.45 -40.52
C LYS A 161 1.63 -0.41 -41.65
N LEU A 162 2.34 -1.49 -41.94
CA LEU A 162 3.37 -1.58 -42.99
C LEU A 162 2.92 -2.31 -44.26
N ASP A 163 1.70 -2.87 -44.27
CA ASP A 163 1.13 -3.52 -45.46
C ASP A 163 0.43 -2.63 -46.53
N PRO A 164 0.45 -1.28 -46.52
CA PRO A 164 -0.04 -0.53 -47.68
C PRO A 164 0.96 -0.48 -48.85
N MET A 165 2.20 -0.96 -48.69
CA MET A 165 3.24 -0.87 -49.74
C MET A 165 3.53 -2.16 -50.53
N LYS A 166 3.12 -3.34 -50.06
CA LYS A 166 3.27 -4.57 -50.87
C LYS A 166 2.23 -4.73 -51.98
N ARG A 167 1.05 -4.13 -51.82
CA ARG A 167 -0.02 -4.15 -52.85
C ARG A 167 0.20 -3.24 -54.06
N ARG A 168 1.26 -2.42 -54.10
CA ARG A 168 1.55 -1.52 -55.24
C ARG A 168 2.65 -2.02 -56.17
N VAL A 169 3.32 -3.13 -55.85
CA VAL A 169 4.36 -3.72 -56.71
C VAL A 169 3.80 -4.80 -57.64
N GLU A 170 2.75 -5.52 -57.23
CA GLU A 170 2.14 -6.58 -58.05
C GLU A 170 1.35 -6.01 -59.26
N ILE A 171 0.70 -4.85 -59.09
CA ILE A 171 -0.11 -4.23 -60.17
C ILE A 171 0.76 -3.68 -61.33
N HIS A 172 2.06 -3.47 -61.13
CA HIS A 172 2.97 -2.98 -62.19
C HIS A 172 3.71 -4.10 -62.95
N SER A 173 3.67 -5.34 -62.46
CA SER A 173 4.25 -6.51 -63.14
C SER A 173 3.32 -7.08 -64.22
N ASP A 174 2.00 -7.00 -64.00
CA ASP A 174 1.01 -7.59 -64.93
C ASP A 174 0.81 -6.79 -66.23
N ARG A 175 1.31 -5.55 -66.32
CA ARG A 175 1.29 -4.77 -67.58
C ARG A 175 2.53 -4.95 -68.45
N VAL A 176 3.58 -5.59 -67.95
CA VAL A 176 4.83 -5.82 -68.72
C VAL A 176 4.89 -7.24 -69.29
N GLY A 177 4.08 -8.17 -68.77
CA GLY A 177 3.98 -9.56 -69.26
C GLY A 177 3.10 -9.77 -70.51
N THR A 178 2.26 -8.80 -70.89
CA THR A 178 1.26 -8.96 -71.97
C THR A 178 1.64 -8.23 -73.28
N MET A 179 2.93 -8.03 -73.53
CA MET A 179 3.44 -7.47 -74.81
C MET A 179 4.63 -8.24 -75.42
N ALA A 180 4.78 -9.52 -75.09
CA ALA A 180 5.84 -10.37 -75.66
C ALA A 180 5.32 -11.61 -76.41
N GLN A 181 4.16 -11.49 -77.08
CA GLN A 181 3.71 -12.46 -78.09
C GLN A 181 3.32 -11.74 -79.38
N PHE A 182 4.33 -11.26 -80.10
CA PHE A 182 4.20 -11.01 -81.53
C PHE A 182 5.49 -11.48 -82.20
N SER A 183 5.50 -12.75 -82.62
CA SER A 183 6.55 -13.35 -83.44
C SER A 183 6.23 -13.07 -84.91
N PRO A 184 7.14 -12.45 -85.70
CA PRO A 184 6.96 -12.30 -87.13
C PRO A 184 7.55 -13.53 -87.83
N SER A 185 6.71 -14.49 -88.25
CA SER A 185 7.12 -15.54 -89.19
C SER A 185 6.21 -15.62 -90.42
N GLU A 186 6.86 -15.42 -91.56
CA GLU A 186 6.49 -15.93 -92.90
C GLU A 186 5.30 -15.29 -93.63
N LYS A 187 5.62 -14.20 -94.35
CA LYS A 187 4.93 -13.89 -95.62
C LYS A 187 5.57 -14.75 -96.72
N GLY A 188 4.92 -15.87 -97.02
CA GLY A 188 5.06 -16.58 -98.28
C GLY A 188 4.32 -15.86 -99.41
N PHE A 189 5.08 -15.56 -100.46
CA PHE A 189 4.71 -15.09 -101.80
C PHE A 189 3.39 -15.67 -102.38
N ALA A 190 2.67 -14.89 -103.21
CA ALA A 190 2.67 -15.12 -104.68
C ALA A 190 1.75 -14.16 -105.48
N TRP A 191 2.24 -13.87 -106.68
CA TRP A 191 1.80 -13.02 -107.78
C TRP A 191 0.49 -13.43 -108.48
N ARG A 192 -0.33 -12.46 -108.90
CA ARG A 192 -0.56 -12.06 -110.31
C ARG A 192 -1.56 -10.91 -110.40
#